data_AF-A0AAD4U6B2-F1
#
_entry.id   AF-A0AAD4U6B2-F1
#
_cell.length_a   1.000
_cell.length_b   1.000
_cell.length_c   1.000
_cell.angle_alpha   90.00
_cell.angle_beta   90.00
_cell.angle_gamma   90.00
#
_symmetry.space_group_name_H-M   'P 1'
#
loop_
_entity.id
_entity.type
_entity.pdbx_description
1 polymer ?
#
loop_
_entity_poly.entity_id
_entity_poly.type
_entity_poly.pdbx_seq_one_letter_code
_entity_poly.pdbx_strand_id
1 'polypeptide(L)'
;MSRPETGANASSWVAASRRDEALPRAPDTRPAEEPSQGGGRGQRTCAGGGQRGSFGLQQPEGAGIRVPPLSFKLKNDCVGAVIGRGGSNIKEIQSSTYTKIQIRRGCPEAEVRIFGTKAMQCKAKTVIDDLVKKQEEYKTEPKLGVAAVQLSDGKDAMKDVSGEQKLIDWDKFRENILKWNEKKWAGLPPVKKNFYIESEKTSSMSQEQVDNWRKENYNIICDDLKDGEKRPLPNPTCNFEDAFHCYPEVMRNIQKAGFQKPTPIQVLDEADKMLDMGFEPQIMKILLDVRPDRQTVMTSATWPYAVRRLAQSYLKEPMIVYVGTLDLVAVSTVTQNIIVTTEDEKRSHIQAFIESMSPKDKVIIFVSRKAVADHLSSDLGIRRISVESLHGNREQSDRERALKSFKTGKVRILIATDLASRGLDVHDVTHVYNYDFPRNIEEYVHRVGRTGRAGRTGVSITLITRNDWKIAGELINILERANQSSRFFRVTVI
;
A
#
# COMPACT_ATOMS: atom_id res chain seq x y z
N MET A 1 80.23 -14.39 -20.71
CA MET A 1 79.73 -15.70 -20.24
C MET A 1 78.25 -15.52 -19.92
N SER A 2 77.38 -15.37 -20.93
CA SER A 2 76.91 -16.36 -21.92
C SER A 2 75.65 -17.09 -21.44
N ARG A 3 74.53 -16.64 -22.00
CA ARG A 3 73.26 -17.32 -22.36
C ARG A 3 73.42 -18.80 -22.78
N PRO A 4 72.34 -19.63 -22.85
CA PRO A 4 71.14 -19.39 -23.69
C PRO A 4 69.78 -19.71 -23.00
N GLU A 5 68.65 -19.07 -23.31
CA GLU A 5 67.90 -18.88 -24.57
C GLU A 5 67.26 -20.13 -25.18
N THR A 6 65.93 -20.08 -25.32
CA THR A 6 65.09 -20.29 -26.55
C THR A 6 63.70 -20.79 -26.10
N GLY A 7 62.55 -20.33 -26.60
CA GLY A 7 62.14 -19.33 -27.59
C GLY A 7 60.63 -19.03 -27.35
N ALA A 8 60.19 -17.77 -27.45
CA ALA A 8 59.63 -17.11 -28.65
C ALA A 8 58.15 -17.49 -28.91
N ASN A 9 57.21 -16.63 -29.30
CA ASN A 9 57.06 -15.18 -29.58
C ASN A 9 55.51 -14.97 -29.68
N ALA A 10 54.84 -13.95 -29.14
CA ALA A 10 54.89 -12.50 -29.41
C ALA A 10 54.33 -12.06 -30.79
N SER A 11 53.17 -11.38 -30.76
CA SER A 11 52.73 -10.20 -31.56
C SER A 11 51.23 -9.95 -31.25
N SER A 12 50.71 -8.81 -30.74
CA SER A 12 50.77 -7.37 -31.10
C SER A 12 50.36 -7.14 -32.57
N TRP A 13 49.43 -6.29 -32.99
CA TRP A 13 48.84 -5.00 -32.60
C TRP A 13 47.39 -4.97 -33.18
N VAL A 14 46.46 -4.02 -32.99
CA VAL A 14 46.44 -2.63 -33.50
C VAL A 14 45.10 -2.00 -33.05
N ALA A 15 45.17 -0.79 -32.51
CA ALA A 15 44.04 0.14 -32.42
C ALA A 15 43.79 0.75 -33.81
N ALA A 16 42.55 0.68 -34.30
CA ALA A 16 42.13 1.41 -35.49
C ALA A 16 40.95 2.33 -35.14
N SER A 17 41.30 3.61 -35.04
CA SER A 17 40.37 4.73 -35.11
C SER A 17 39.86 4.85 -36.55
N ARG A 18 38.54 4.90 -36.75
CA ARG A 18 37.95 5.44 -37.98
C ARG A 18 36.95 6.52 -37.62
N ARG A 19 37.40 7.76 -37.88
CA ARG A 19 36.55 8.85 -38.31
C ARG A 19 35.98 8.46 -39.67
N ASP A 20 34.69 8.65 -39.87
CA ASP A 20 34.15 8.94 -41.18
C ASP A 20 33.22 10.16 -41.04
N GLU A 21 33.40 11.05 -42.00
CA GLU A 21 32.97 12.44 -42.04
C GLU A 21 31.46 12.59 -42.29
N ALA A 22 30.95 13.73 -41.83
CA ALA A 22 29.64 14.24 -42.18
C ALA A 22 29.63 14.79 -43.63
N LEU A 23 28.47 14.66 -44.30
CA LEU A 23 27.73 15.64 -45.14
C LEU A 23 26.94 14.90 -46.24
N PRO A 24 25.87 15.49 -46.84
CA PRO A 24 24.85 16.40 -46.31
C PRO A 24 23.40 15.91 -46.55
N ARG A 25 22.44 16.55 -45.88
CA ARG A 25 21.00 16.47 -46.20
C ARG A 25 20.71 17.15 -47.54
N ALA A 26 19.84 16.54 -48.33
CA ALA A 26 18.98 17.21 -49.30
C ALA A 26 17.64 16.44 -49.43
N PRO A 27 16.56 17.13 -49.81
CA PRO A 27 15.18 16.80 -49.45
C PRO A 27 14.47 16.05 -50.59
N ASP A 28 13.44 15.27 -50.27
CA ASP A 28 12.38 14.98 -51.23
C ASP A 28 11.15 14.43 -50.49
N THR A 29 10.12 15.26 -50.33
CA THR A 29 8.95 15.41 -51.21
C THR A 29 7.84 14.42 -50.87
N ARG A 30 6.75 14.99 -50.35
CA ARG A 30 5.45 14.33 -50.24
C ARG A 30 4.86 14.21 -51.65
N PRO A 31 4.11 13.16 -51.95
CA PRO A 31 3.06 13.24 -52.95
C PRO A 31 1.80 13.82 -52.29
N ALA A 32 1.37 14.98 -52.76
CA ALA A 32 -0.06 15.33 -52.88
C ALA A 32 -0.56 14.66 -54.16
N GLU A 33 -1.77 14.08 -54.20
CA GLU A 33 -3.02 14.63 -54.78
C GLU A 33 -3.91 13.38 -55.03
N GLU A 34 -5.25 13.36 -55.01
CA GLU A 34 -6.27 14.37 -55.26
C GLU A 34 -7.67 13.84 -54.78
N PRO A 35 -8.83 14.54 -54.97
CA PRO A 35 -9.86 14.72 -53.95
C PRO A 35 -11.26 14.25 -54.38
N SER A 36 -12.26 14.35 -53.50
CA SER A 36 -13.59 14.86 -53.90
C SER A 36 -14.52 15.06 -52.70
N GLN A 37 -14.94 16.33 -52.55
CA GLN A 37 -16.28 16.80 -52.20
C GLN A 37 -16.85 16.41 -50.82
N GLY A 38 -17.34 17.32 -49.98
CA GLY A 38 -17.67 18.73 -50.17
C GLY A 38 -18.79 19.11 -49.18
N GLY A 39 -18.68 20.30 -48.58
CA GLY A 39 -19.73 20.97 -47.81
C GLY A 39 -19.58 20.82 -46.29
N GLY A 40 -19.35 21.86 -45.49
CA GLY A 40 -19.30 23.29 -45.75
C GLY A 40 -19.78 24.04 -44.50
N ARG A 41 -18.88 24.84 -43.91
CA ARG A 41 -19.08 26.05 -43.08
C ARG A 41 -19.90 25.88 -41.76
N GLY A 42 -19.52 26.47 -40.63
CA GLY A 42 -18.62 27.61 -40.42
C GLY A 42 -18.20 27.80 -38.96
N GLN A 43 -17.24 28.71 -38.83
CA GLN A 43 -16.53 29.16 -37.64
C GLN A 43 -17.45 29.66 -36.50
N ARG A 44 -17.08 29.42 -35.25
CA ARG A 44 -16.41 30.44 -34.39
C ARG A 44 -16.06 29.86 -33.00
N THR A 45 -14.81 30.12 -32.64
CA THR A 45 -14.19 30.28 -31.32
C THR A 45 -15.09 30.25 -30.09
N CYS A 46 -14.71 29.43 -29.09
CA CYS A 46 -14.76 29.83 -27.68
C CYS A 46 -13.88 28.94 -26.80
N ALA A 47 -13.27 29.59 -25.82
CA ALA A 47 -12.43 29.06 -24.78
C ALA A 47 -13.20 28.21 -23.75
N GLY A 48 -12.45 27.52 -22.89
CA GLY A 48 -12.90 27.17 -21.53
C GLY A 48 -12.99 25.68 -21.26
N GLY A 49 -12.29 25.25 -20.21
CA GLY A 49 -12.29 23.87 -19.73
C GLY A 49 -13.62 23.40 -19.16
N GLY A 50 -13.71 22.10 -18.91
CA GLY A 50 -14.91 21.51 -18.35
C GLY A 50 -14.74 20.04 -18.01
N GLN A 51 -14.99 19.74 -16.74
CA GLN A 51 -14.89 18.45 -16.08
C GLN A 51 -15.81 17.38 -16.67
N ARG A 52 -15.35 16.12 -16.57
CA ARG A 52 -16.13 14.92 -16.89
C ARG A 52 -17.38 14.83 -16.01
N GLY A 53 -18.54 14.85 -16.67
CA GLY A 53 -19.82 14.46 -16.11
C GLY A 53 -19.91 12.95 -15.86
N SER A 54 -20.67 12.58 -14.83
CA SER A 54 -21.23 11.24 -14.64
C SER A 54 -22.68 11.25 -15.09
N PHE A 55 -23.04 10.18 -15.80
CA PHE A 55 -24.34 9.90 -16.40
C PHE A 55 -25.47 9.92 -15.37
N GLY A 56 -26.58 10.55 -15.77
CA GLY A 56 -27.83 10.63 -15.02
C GLY A 56 -28.70 9.37 -15.15
N LEU A 57 -29.50 9.16 -14.11
CA LEU A 57 -30.80 8.51 -14.20
C LEU A 57 -31.84 9.64 -14.11
N GLN A 58 -32.71 9.70 -15.10
CA GLN A 58 -33.68 10.76 -15.31
C GLN A 58 -35.05 10.35 -14.76
N GLN A 59 -35.69 11.25 -14.01
CA GLN A 59 -37.16 11.36 -13.86
C GLN A 59 -37.50 12.62 -13.03
N PRO A 60 -38.71 13.19 -13.16
CA PRO A 60 -39.10 14.22 -14.11
C PRO A 60 -39.14 15.63 -13.50
N GLU A 61 -39.18 16.64 -14.37
CA GLU A 61 -39.30 18.06 -14.01
C GLU A 61 -40.66 18.38 -13.38
N GLY A 62 -40.62 19.05 -12.24
CA GLY A 62 -41.72 19.80 -11.65
C GLY A 62 -41.17 21.08 -11.05
N ALA A 63 -41.66 22.23 -11.50
CA ALA A 63 -41.29 23.55 -10.98
C ALA A 63 -41.58 23.64 -9.47
N GLY A 64 -40.56 23.44 -8.64
CA GLY A 64 -40.67 23.41 -7.19
C GLY A 64 -39.86 24.51 -6.53
N ILE A 65 -40.53 25.36 -5.76
CA ILE A 65 -39.95 26.35 -4.84
C ILE A 65 -38.79 25.70 -4.06
N ARG A 66 -37.56 26.22 -4.21
CA ARG A 66 -36.40 25.74 -3.43
C ARG A 66 -36.59 26.12 -1.97
N VAL A 67 -37.04 25.16 -1.17
CA VAL A 67 -37.14 25.31 0.29
C VAL A 67 -35.72 25.40 0.87
N PRO A 68 -35.39 26.44 1.67
CA PRO A 68 -34.08 26.54 2.30
C PRO A 68 -33.82 25.38 3.27
N PRO A 69 -32.55 24.99 3.49
CA PRO A 69 -32.21 23.90 4.39
C PRO A 69 -32.47 24.28 5.85
N LEU A 70 -33.06 23.36 6.62
CA LEU A 70 -33.21 23.52 8.06
C LEU A 70 -31.84 23.39 8.72
N SER A 71 -31.39 24.44 9.42
CA SER A 71 -30.08 24.49 10.04
C SER A 71 -30.19 24.70 11.54
N PHE A 72 -29.48 23.90 12.35
CA PHE A 72 -29.44 24.04 13.81
C PHE A 72 -28.08 23.58 14.36
N LYS A 73 -27.81 23.92 15.63
CA LYS A 73 -26.56 23.60 16.30
C LYS A 73 -26.71 22.38 17.21
N LEU A 74 -25.68 21.55 17.25
CA LEU A 74 -25.60 20.33 18.05
C LEU A 74 -24.30 20.31 18.86
N LYS A 75 -24.38 19.98 20.15
CA LYS A 75 -23.19 19.79 21.00
C LYS A 75 -22.30 18.69 20.42
N ASN A 76 -20.98 18.92 20.41
CA ASN A 76 -20.01 17.99 19.80
C ASN A 76 -20.08 16.57 20.40
N ASP A 77 -20.42 16.44 21.68
CA ASP A 77 -20.59 15.16 22.37
C ASP A 77 -21.74 14.29 21.80
N CYS A 78 -22.75 14.92 21.20
CA CYS A 78 -23.92 14.24 20.64
C CYS A 78 -23.76 13.94 19.15
N VAL A 79 -22.78 14.55 18.47
CA VAL A 79 -22.48 14.35 17.05
C VAL A 79 -22.17 12.88 16.75
N GLY A 80 -21.47 12.20 17.66
CA GLY A 80 -21.16 10.77 17.53
C GLY A 80 -22.39 9.86 17.50
N ALA A 81 -23.41 10.17 18.32
CA ALA A 81 -24.66 9.41 18.37
C ALA A 81 -25.50 9.58 17.10
N VAL A 82 -25.52 10.79 16.54
CA VAL A 82 -26.23 11.12 15.30
C VAL A 82 -25.55 10.53 14.07
N ILE A 83 -24.21 10.49 14.02
CA ILE A 83 -23.48 9.88 12.90
C ILE A 83 -23.52 8.34 12.96
N GLY A 84 -23.35 7.75 14.15
CA GLY A 84 -23.21 6.31 14.33
C GLY A 84 -21.86 5.76 13.88
N ARG A 85 -21.51 4.53 14.27
CA ARG A 85 -20.24 3.89 13.89
C ARG A 85 -20.17 3.74 12.37
N GLY A 86 -19.17 4.34 11.72
CA GLY A 86 -19.02 4.31 10.25
C GLY A 86 -20.10 5.06 9.47
N GLY A 87 -20.86 5.95 10.14
CA GLY A 87 -21.95 6.70 9.51
C GLY A 87 -23.25 5.91 9.34
N SER A 88 -23.45 4.80 10.06
CA SER A 88 -24.64 3.95 9.94
C SER A 88 -25.93 4.70 10.25
N ASN A 89 -25.99 5.40 11.38
CA ASN A 89 -27.21 6.07 11.86
C ASN A 89 -27.59 7.22 10.93
N ILE A 90 -26.62 8.04 10.50
CA ILE A 90 -26.91 9.16 9.60
C ILE A 90 -27.39 8.67 8.23
N LYS A 91 -26.85 7.55 7.71
CA LYS A 91 -27.32 6.94 6.47
C LYS A 91 -28.76 6.43 6.61
N GLU A 92 -29.09 5.80 7.73
CA GLU A 92 -30.43 5.31 8.02
C GLU A 92 -31.47 6.43 8.16
N ILE A 93 -31.11 7.52 8.86
CA ILE A 93 -31.98 8.72 8.97
C ILE A 93 -32.21 9.32 7.58
N GLN A 94 -31.17 9.45 6.77
CA GLN A 94 -31.28 9.97 5.40
C GLN A 94 -32.13 9.08 4.50
N SER A 95 -32.00 7.74 4.60
CA SER A 95 -32.81 6.80 3.82
C SER A 95 -34.27 6.75 4.25
N SER A 96 -34.57 6.81 5.56
CA SER A 96 -35.94 6.73 6.08
C SER A 96 -36.72 8.04 5.91
N THR A 97 -36.03 9.18 5.95
CA THR A 97 -36.66 10.51 5.82
C THR A 97 -36.56 11.08 4.41
N TYR A 98 -35.84 10.39 3.52
CA TYR A 98 -35.50 10.83 2.16
C TYR A 98 -34.84 12.22 2.13
N THR A 99 -34.08 12.57 3.17
CA THR A 99 -33.38 13.85 3.29
C THR A 99 -31.89 13.72 3.01
N LYS A 100 -31.26 14.84 2.65
CA LYS A 100 -29.79 14.95 2.65
C LYS A 100 -29.37 15.74 3.88
N ILE A 101 -28.48 15.18 4.70
CA ILE A 101 -28.02 15.79 5.96
C ILE A 101 -26.51 16.08 5.84
N GLN A 102 -26.10 17.28 6.22
CA GLN A 102 -24.69 17.69 6.29
C GLN A 102 -24.37 18.18 7.69
N ILE A 103 -23.32 17.62 8.30
CA ILE A 103 -22.83 18.03 9.61
C ILE A 103 -21.45 18.66 9.43
N ARG A 104 -21.33 19.95 9.76
CA ARG A 104 -20.05 20.68 9.80
C ARG A 104 -19.64 20.82 11.25
N ARG A 105 -18.53 20.18 11.64
CA ARG A 105 -17.99 20.29 13.00
C ARG A 105 -17.39 21.68 13.20
N GLY A 106 -17.91 22.41 14.19
CA GLY A 106 -17.36 23.67 14.69
C GLY A 106 -17.00 23.56 16.17
N CYS A 107 -16.18 24.48 16.66
CA CYS A 107 -15.88 24.62 18.09
C CYS A 107 -16.61 25.86 18.62
N PRO A 108 -17.52 25.76 19.62
CA PRO A 108 -17.81 24.62 20.49
C PRO A 108 -18.96 23.68 20.03
N GLU A 109 -19.69 24.01 18.96
CA GLU A 109 -20.87 23.27 18.48
C GLU A 109 -20.77 22.95 16.98
N ALA A 110 -21.34 21.82 16.57
CA ALA A 110 -21.46 21.43 15.18
C ALA A 110 -22.75 21.98 14.53
N GLU A 111 -22.66 22.44 13.29
CA GLU A 111 -23.81 22.89 12.50
C GLU A 111 -24.38 21.70 11.69
N VAL A 112 -25.67 21.41 11.88
CA VAL A 112 -26.41 20.39 11.13
C VAL A 112 -27.32 21.08 10.12
N ARG A 113 -27.22 20.70 8.84
CA ARG A 113 -28.06 21.20 7.74
C ARG A 113 -28.85 20.06 7.11
N ILE A 114 -30.18 20.18 7.06
CA ILE A 114 -31.09 19.19 6.49
C ILE A 114 -31.74 19.75 5.23
N PHE A 115 -31.59 19.06 4.11
CA PHE A 115 -32.15 19.40 2.81
C PHE A 115 -33.31 18.46 2.47
N GLY A 116 -34.41 19.03 1.97
CA GLY A 116 -35.66 18.31 1.66
C GLY A 116 -36.87 19.24 1.73
N THR A 117 -38.08 18.72 1.55
CA THR A 117 -39.32 19.49 1.78
C THR A 117 -39.48 19.81 3.28
N LYS A 118 -40.26 20.84 3.65
CA LYS A 118 -40.48 21.20 5.06
C LYS A 118 -40.96 19.99 5.90
N ALA A 119 -41.84 19.16 5.35
CA ALA A 119 -42.32 17.95 6.03
C ALA A 119 -41.20 16.92 6.28
N MET A 120 -40.30 16.73 5.31
CA MET A 120 -39.17 15.80 5.44
C MET A 120 -38.12 16.34 6.41
N GLN A 121 -37.85 17.65 6.37
CA GLN A 121 -36.95 18.32 7.30
C GLN A 121 -37.44 18.18 8.75
N CYS A 122 -38.74 18.39 9.00
CA CYS A 122 -39.32 18.19 10.33
C CYS A 122 -39.19 16.74 10.80
N LYS A 123 -39.50 15.75 9.95
CA LYS A 123 -39.35 14.33 10.28
C LYS A 123 -37.91 13.97 10.65
N ALA A 124 -36.94 14.43 9.85
CA ALA A 124 -35.52 14.20 10.12
C ALA A 124 -35.04 14.90 11.40
N LYS A 125 -35.54 16.12 11.68
CA LYS A 125 -35.22 16.83 12.92
C LYS A 125 -35.73 16.08 14.15
N THR A 126 -36.98 15.59 14.13
CA THR A 126 -37.55 14.82 15.24
C THR A 126 -36.72 13.57 15.57
N VAL A 127 -36.30 12.81 14.54
CA VAL A 127 -35.47 11.61 14.74
C VAL A 127 -34.10 11.96 15.34
N ILE A 128 -33.51 13.08 14.93
CA ILE A 128 -32.24 13.56 15.50
C ILE A 128 -32.44 14.00 16.96
N ASP A 129 -33.50 14.77 17.26
CA ASP A 129 -33.80 15.25 18.60
C ASP A 129 -34.05 14.07 19.57
N ASP A 130 -34.75 13.03 19.14
CA ASP A 130 -34.98 11.81 19.93
C ASP A 130 -33.67 11.04 20.22
N LEU A 131 -32.76 10.97 19.27
CA LEU A 131 -31.44 10.35 19.46
C LEU A 131 -30.57 11.14 20.43
N VAL A 132 -30.63 12.47 20.36
CA VAL A 132 -29.91 13.36 21.29
C VAL A 132 -30.48 13.20 22.70
N LYS A 133 -31.82 13.19 22.84
CA LYS A 133 -32.49 12.99 24.12
C LYS A 133 -32.14 11.66 24.76
N LYS A 134 -32.14 10.56 24.00
CA LYS A 134 -31.71 9.23 24.48
C LYS A 134 -30.25 9.22 24.95
N GLN A 135 -29.38 9.98 24.29
CA GLN A 135 -27.97 10.07 24.66
C GLN A 135 -27.76 10.90 25.94
N GLU A 136 -28.58 11.93 26.16
CA GLU A 136 -28.60 12.73 27.39
C GLU A 136 -29.21 11.95 28.56
N GLU A 137 -30.28 11.19 28.35
CA GLU A 137 -30.86 10.26 29.32
C GLU A 137 -29.85 9.17 29.73
N TYR A 138 -29.11 8.61 28.76
CA TYR A 138 -28.06 7.62 29.03
C TYR A 138 -26.87 8.15 29.83
N LYS A 139 -26.62 9.47 29.83
CA LYS A 139 -25.58 10.10 30.67
C LYS A 139 -26.06 10.32 32.11
N THR A 140 -27.37 10.22 32.36
CA THR A 140 -27.98 10.55 33.65
C THR A 140 -28.25 9.31 34.52
N GLU A 141 -28.23 8.09 33.95
CA GLU A 141 -28.39 6.84 34.71
C GLU A 141 -27.06 6.07 34.92
N PRO A 142 -26.77 5.57 36.15
CA PRO A 142 -25.56 4.79 36.42
C PRO A 142 -25.74 3.34 35.95
N LYS A 143 -24.98 2.95 34.92
CA LYS A 143 -25.01 1.58 34.38
C LYS A 143 -24.17 0.60 35.20
N LEU A 144 -24.83 -0.37 35.83
CA LEU A 144 -24.23 -1.67 36.18
C LEU A 144 -23.74 -2.38 34.91
N GLY A 145 -22.49 -2.85 34.94
CA GLY A 145 -21.86 -3.61 33.86
C GLY A 145 -21.96 -5.13 34.06
N VAL A 146 -22.16 -5.84 32.96
CA VAL A 146 -22.16 -7.31 32.87
C VAL A 146 -20.74 -7.81 32.57
N ALA A 147 -20.25 -8.81 33.30
CA ALA A 147 -19.84 -10.13 32.77
C ALA A 147 -18.88 -10.89 33.69
N ALA A 148 -19.26 -12.11 34.08
CA ALA A 148 -18.33 -13.22 34.28
C ALA A 148 -19.01 -14.56 33.95
N VAL A 149 -18.19 -15.51 33.50
CA VAL A 149 -18.50 -16.72 32.74
C VAL A 149 -18.47 -17.95 33.65
N GLN A 150 -19.48 -18.83 33.47
CA GLN A 150 -19.56 -20.30 33.68
C GLN A 150 -19.12 -20.95 35.01
N LEU A 151 -20.03 -21.74 35.64
CA LEU A 151 -19.90 -23.21 35.86
C LEU A 151 -21.14 -23.80 36.57
N SER A 152 -21.25 -25.12 36.45
CA SER A 152 -22.38 -26.05 36.63
C SER A 152 -22.98 -26.25 38.04
N ASP A 153 -24.26 -26.65 38.03
CA ASP A 153 -25.04 -27.48 38.97
C ASP A 153 -24.86 -27.36 40.49
N GLY A 154 -25.98 -27.08 41.17
CA GLY A 154 -26.17 -27.32 42.61
C GLY A 154 -27.17 -26.36 43.25
N LYS A 155 -28.33 -26.86 43.67
CA LYS A 155 -29.27 -26.17 44.57
C LYS A 155 -28.58 -25.85 45.89
N ASP A 156 -28.65 -24.60 46.36
CA ASP A 156 -29.24 -24.22 47.67
C ASP A 156 -28.78 -22.83 48.17
N ALA A 157 -29.75 -22.16 48.80
CA ALA A 157 -29.64 -21.14 49.85
C ALA A 157 -29.01 -19.76 49.57
N MET A 158 -29.87 -18.73 49.64
CA MET A 158 -29.52 -17.35 49.98
C MET A 158 -28.66 -17.28 51.25
N LYS A 159 -27.54 -16.55 51.20
CA LYS A 159 -26.94 -15.86 52.34
C LYS A 159 -26.23 -14.60 51.88
N ASP A 160 -26.68 -13.47 52.43
CA ASP A 160 -26.04 -12.16 52.36
C ASP A 160 -24.58 -12.20 52.83
N VAL A 161 -23.68 -11.64 52.02
CA VAL A 161 -22.38 -11.16 52.48
C VAL A 161 -22.16 -9.78 51.87
N SER A 162 -22.37 -8.77 52.70
CA SER A 162 -21.98 -7.37 52.48
C SER A 162 -20.45 -7.26 52.43
N GLY A 163 -19.89 -7.25 51.22
CA GLY A 163 -18.50 -6.86 50.96
C GLY A 163 -18.48 -5.58 50.14
N GLU A 164 -18.02 -4.47 50.74
CA GLU A 164 -17.78 -3.20 50.05
C GLU A 164 -16.84 -3.41 48.85
N GLN A 165 -17.38 -3.43 47.63
CA GLN A 165 -16.58 -3.31 46.42
C GLN A 165 -16.08 -1.86 46.31
N LYS A 166 -14.79 -1.66 46.62
CA LYS A 166 -14.10 -0.37 46.46
C LYS A 166 -14.27 0.13 45.03
N LEU A 167 -14.98 1.25 44.91
CA LEU A 167 -15.18 2.00 43.68
C LEU A 167 -13.83 2.30 43.01
N ILE A 168 -13.64 1.84 41.77
CA ILE A 168 -12.41 2.10 41.01
C ILE A 168 -12.40 3.59 40.67
N ASP A 169 -11.53 4.33 41.34
CA ASP A 169 -11.25 5.73 41.09
C ASP A 169 -10.46 5.85 39.76
N TRP A 170 -11.19 6.09 38.68
CA TRP A 170 -10.65 6.26 37.33
C TRP A 170 -9.72 7.49 37.21
N ASP A 171 -9.82 8.44 38.12
CA ASP A 171 -8.95 9.61 38.15
C ASP A 171 -7.61 9.25 38.79
N LYS A 172 -7.60 8.45 39.86
CA LYS A 172 -6.38 7.79 40.35
C LYS A 172 -5.77 6.87 39.31
N PHE A 173 -6.57 6.12 38.55
CA PHE A 173 -6.04 5.23 37.50
C PHE A 173 -5.38 6.04 36.36
N ARG A 174 -5.97 7.17 35.96
CA ARG A 174 -5.38 8.10 34.98
C ARG A 174 -4.13 8.80 35.50
N GLU A 175 -4.14 9.26 36.75
CA GLU A 175 -2.93 9.77 37.41
C GLU A 175 -1.84 8.71 37.48
N ASN A 176 -2.20 7.47 37.81
CA ASN A 176 -1.26 6.35 37.86
C ASN A 176 -0.70 6.02 36.47
N ILE A 177 -1.49 6.12 35.40
CA ILE A 177 -1.00 5.98 34.01
C ILE A 177 -0.04 7.12 33.65
N LEU A 178 -0.33 8.36 34.04
CA LEU A 178 0.57 9.50 33.81
C LEU A 178 1.86 9.35 34.60
N LYS A 179 1.79 9.07 35.90
CA LYS A 179 2.94 8.79 36.78
C LYS A 179 3.72 7.57 36.32
N TRP A 180 3.06 6.53 35.79
CA TRP A 180 3.71 5.35 35.24
C TRP A 180 4.38 5.63 33.90
N ASN A 181 3.76 6.42 33.02
CA ASN A 181 4.39 6.88 31.79
C ASN A 181 5.60 7.78 32.10
N GLU A 182 5.48 8.74 33.01
CA GLU A 182 6.59 9.56 33.48
C GLU A 182 7.71 8.69 34.06
N LYS A 183 7.41 7.75 34.97
CA LYS A 183 8.42 6.80 35.51
C LYS A 183 9.03 5.89 34.45
N LYS A 184 8.25 5.42 33.48
CA LYS A 184 8.70 4.57 32.37
C LYS A 184 9.74 5.28 31.52
N TRP A 185 9.58 6.57 31.31
CA TRP A 185 10.49 7.37 30.49
C TRP A 185 11.56 8.12 31.31
N ALA A 186 11.38 8.28 32.63
CA ALA A 186 12.28 9.06 33.50
C ALA A 186 13.71 8.50 33.58
N GLY A 187 13.89 7.19 33.41
CA GLY A 187 15.21 6.55 33.43
C GLY A 187 15.87 6.42 32.05
N LEU A 188 15.19 6.84 30.97
CA LEU A 188 15.69 6.71 29.61
C LEU A 188 16.27 8.05 29.14
N PRO A 189 17.35 8.04 28.36
CA PRO A 189 17.84 9.24 27.70
C PRO A 189 16.71 9.88 26.89
N PRO A 190 16.56 11.22 26.93
CA PRO A 190 15.55 11.88 26.12
C PRO A 190 15.77 11.54 24.64
N VAL A 191 14.68 11.23 23.94
CA VAL A 191 14.74 10.90 22.51
C VAL A 191 15.20 12.13 21.74
N LYS A 192 16.47 12.14 21.35
CA LYS A 192 17.05 13.18 20.51
C LYS A 192 16.53 12.99 19.09
N LYS A 193 15.53 13.77 18.67
CA LYS A 193 14.99 13.69 17.29
C LYS A 193 15.92 14.33 16.25
N ASN A 194 16.73 15.30 16.66
CA ASN A 194 17.71 15.95 15.80
C ASN A 194 19.12 15.47 16.14
N PHE A 195 19.64 14.55 15.33
CA PHE A 195 21.00 14.02 15.48
C PHE A 195 22.05 14.87 14.75
N TYR A 196 21.64 15.87 13.99
CA TYR A 196 22.56 16.75 13.27
C TYR A 196 23.33 17.61 14.28
N ILE A 197 24.66 17.50 14.21
CA ILE A 197 25.60 18.36 14.92
C ILE A 197 26.47 18.97 13.82
N GLU A 198 26.25 20.25 13.56
CA GLU A 198 26.95 20.96 12.51
C GLU A 198 28.44 21.08 12.86
N SER A 199 29.30 20.84 11.88
CA SER A 199 30.74 21.04 12.07
C SER A 199 31.07 22.54 12.13
N GLU A 200 32.15 22.88 12.84
CA GLU A 200 32.62 24.27 12.93
C GLU A 200 32.86 24.87 11.53
N LYS A 201 33.47 24.09 10.63
CA LYS A 201 33.69 24.48 9.22
C LYS A 201 32.39 24.79 8.48
N THR A 202 31.37 23.94 8.62
CA THR A 202 30.07 24.15 7.98
C THR A 202 29.36 25.38 8.56
N SER A 203 29.40 25.56 9.89
CA SER A 203 28.78 26.71 10.55
C SER A 203 29.43 28.06 10.19
N SER A 204 30.74 28.05 9.92
CA SER A 204 31.52 29.27 9.62
C SER A 204 31.57 29.62 8.12
N MET A 205 30.88 28.87 7.25
CA MET A 205 30.81 29.22 5.82
C MET A 205 30.09 30.56 5.62
N SER A 206 30.70 31.45 4.83
CA SER A 206 30.06 32.70 4.46
C SER A 206 28.94 32.45 3.45
N GLN A 207 27.94 33.34 3.42
CA GLN A 207 26.81 33.21 2.49
C GLN A 207 27.27 33.17 1.03
N GLU A 208 28.31 33.92 0.67
CA GLU A 208 28.90 33.91 -0.67
C GLU A 208 29.50 32.54 -1.03
N GLN A 209 30.22 31.91 -0.08
CA GLN A 209 30.75 30.56 -0.27
C GLN A 209 29.63 29.53 -0.43
N VAL A 210 28.55 29.67 0.34
CA VAL A 210 27.37 28.81 0.25
C VAL A 210 26.70 28.95 -1.11
N ASP A 211 26.48 30.17 -1.57
CA ASP A 211 25.80 30.46 -2.83
C ASP A 211 26.63 29.99 -4.04
N ASN A 212 27.95 30.24 -4.00
CA ASN A 212 28.87 29.73 -5.02
C ASN A 212 28.89 28.19 -5.05
N TRP A 213 28.98 27.54 -3.88
CA TRP A 213 28.95 26.08 -3.81
C TRP A 213 27.64 25.52 -4.37
N ARG A 214 26.49 26.08 -3.98
CA ARG A 214 25.17 25.66 -4.50
C ARG A 214 25.05 25.85 -6.00
N LYS A 215 25.57 26.97 -6.52
CA LYS A 215 25.61 27.28 -7.96
C LYS A 215 26.45 26.26 -8.73
N GLU A 216 27.65 25.96 -8.25
CA GLU A 216 28.57 25.00 -8.86
C GLU A 216 28.06 23.55 -8.78
N ASN A 217 27.35 23.20 -7.70
CA ASN A 217 26.80 21.86 -7.49
C ASN A 217 25.40 21.71 -8.08
N TYR A 218 25.23 22.00 -9.38
CA TYR A 218 23.97 21.89 -10.12
C TYR A 218 22.91 22.94 -9.78
N ASN A 219 23.33 24.16 -9.46
CA ASN A 219 22.44 25.29 -9.22
C ASN A 219 21.35 24.97 -8.18
N ILE A 220 21.76 24.44 -7.03
CA ILE A 220 20.86 24.03 -5.94
C ILE A 220 20.12 25.26 -5.41
N ILE A 221 18.79 25.21 -5.47
CA ILE A 221 17.90 26.23 -4.91
C ILE A 221 17.30 25.70 -3.62
N CYS A 222 17.48 26.43 -2.52
CA CYS A 222 16.89 26.11 -1.23
C CYS A 222 15.91 27.22 -0.85
N ASP A 223 14.66 26.87 -0.60
CA ASP A 223 13.65 27.80 -0.11
C ASP A 223 12.87 27.20 1.06
N ASP A 224 12.49 28.03 2.02
CA ASP A 224 11.59 27.65 3.11
C ASP A 224 10.15 27.97 2.71
N LEU A 225 9.34 26.93 2.49
CA LEU A 225 7.95 27.01 2.06
C LEU A 225 6.98 27.47 3.16
N LYS A 226 7.49 27.96 4.30
CA LYS A 226 6.66 28.49 5.39
C LYS A 226 6.21 29.92 5.07
N ASP A 227 4.92 30.18 5.23
CA ASP A 227 4.39 31.54 5.16
C ASP A 227 4.82 32.34 6.41
N GLY A 228 5.56 33.44 6.22
CA GLY A 228 6.05 34.32 7.29
C GLY A 228 7.57 34.35 7.44
N GLU A 229 8.06 34.35 8.69
CA GLU A 229 9.52 34.31 8.95
C GLU A 229 10.11 32.98 8.48
N LYS A 230 11.01 33.07 7.48
CA LYS A 230 11.73 31.92 6.94
C LYS A 230 12.74 31.41 7.97
N ARG A 231 12.83 30.10 8.12
CA ARG A 231 13.83 29.44 8.95
C ARG A 231 15.23 29.63 8.35
N PRO A 232 16.29 29.68 9.18
CA PRO A 232 17.65 29.66 8.67
C PRO A 232 17.90 28.36 7.92
N LEU A 233 18.31 28.48 6.66
CA LEU A 233 18.67 27.33 5.83
C LEU A 233 20.07 26.84 6.23
N PRO A 234 20.25 25.55 6.51
CA PRO A 234 21.57 25.03 6.89
C PRO A 234 22.58 25.21 5.76
N ASN A 235 23.84 25.41 6.16
CA ASN A 235 24.96 25.49 5.23
C ASN A 235 25.24 24.10 4.61
N PRO A 236 25.73 24.03 3.37
CA PRO A 236 26.04 22.77 2.72
C PRO A 236 27.22 22.09 3.41
N THR A 237 27.08 20.80 3.71
CA THR A 237 28.19 19.99 4.20
C THR A 237 29.04 19.52 3.02
N CYS A 238 30.28 20.01 2.94
CA CYS A 238 31.14 19.80 1.75
C CYS A 238 31.97 18.51 1.80
N ASN A 239 32.31 18.02 2.99
CA ASN A 239 33.17 16.84 3.17
C ASN A 239 32.51 15.78 4.06
N PHE A 240 32.94 14.53 3.93
CA PHE A 240 32.45 13.44 4.77
C PHE A 240 32.83 13.60 6.24
N GLU A 241 34.02 14.15 6.52
CA GLU A 241 34.50 14.47 7.87
C GLU A 241 33.53 15.42 8.56
N ASP A 242 33.05 16.44 7.85
CA ASP A 242 32.14 17.44 8.40
C ASP A 242 30.79 16.82 8.78
N ALA A 243 30.31 15.82 8.01
CA ALA A 243 29.07 15.10 8.26
C ALA A 243 29.18 14.02 9.35
N PHE A 244 30.31 13.31 9.40
CA PHE A 244 30.47 12.08 10.19
C PHE A 244 31.58 12.13 11.23
N HIS A 245 32.10 13.32 11.60
CA HIS A 245 33.15 13.45 12.62
C HIS A 245 32.81 12.76 13.95
N CYS A 246 31.54 12.75 14.36
CA CYS A 246 31.08 12.04 15.56
C CYS A 246 31.04 10.50 15.43
N TYR A 247 31.22 9.96 14.22
CA TYR A 247 31.05 8.54 13.89
C TYR A 247 32.31 7.99 13.18
N PRO A 248 33.41 7.78 13.92
CA PRO A 248 34.70 7.38 13.34
C PRO A 248 34.64 6.03 12.62
N GLU A 249 33.75 5.12 13.03
CA GLU A 249 33.55 3.84 12.34
C GLU A 249 32.98 4.02 10.93
N VAL A 250 32.05 4.97 10.76
CA VAL A 250 31.45 5.30 9.46
C VAL A 250 32.53 5.91 8.55
N MET A 251 33.32 6.85 9.06
CA MET A 251 34.43 7.44 8.31
C MET A 251 35.47 6.42 7.86
N ARG A 252 35.82 5.46 8.74
CA ARG A 252 36.76 4.38 8.41
C ARG A 252 36.23 3.51 7.26
N ASN A 253 34.92 3.24 7.22
CA ASN A 253 34.29 2.50 6.13
C ASN A 253 34.23 3.30 4.83
N ILE A 254 33.91 4.60 4.89
CA ILE A 254 33.89 5.50 3.72
C ILE A 254 35.28 5.57 3.09
N GLN A 255 36.32 5.75 3.91
CA GLN A 255 37.72 5.76 3.46
C GLN A 255 38.15 4.41 2.88
N LYS A 256 37.81 3.30 3.55
CA LYS A 256 38.11 1.95 3.06
C LYS A 256 37.43 1.66 1.72
N ALA A 257 36.22 2.17 1.50
CA ALA A 257 35.49 2.05 0.25
C ALA A 257 35.99 3.01 -0.84
N GLY A 258 36.87 3.97 -0.50
CA GLY A 258 37.48 4.89 -1.46
C GLY A 258 36.56 6.01 -1.95
N PHE A 259 35.48 6.33 -1.22
CA PHE A 259 34.60 7.44 -1.61
C PHE A 259 35.27 8.79 -1.37
N GLN A 260 35.53 9.54 -2.45
CA GLN A 260 36.10 10.89 -2.36
C GLN A 260 35.05 11.99 -2.19
N LYS A 261 33.83 11.76 -2.70
CA LYS A 261 32.69 12.67 -2.58
C LYS A 261 31.38 11.90 -2.43
N PRO A 262 30.33 12.49 -1.81
CA PRO A 262 29.01 11.87 -1.76
C PRO A 262 28.53 11.55 -3.18
N THR A 263 28.27 10.27 -3.44
CA THR A 263 27.71 9.84 -4.73
C THR A 263 26.21 9.70 -4.55
N PRO A 264 25.38 10.42 -5.33
CA PRO A 264 23.95 10.19 -5.35
C PRO A 264 23.68 8.75 -5.79
N ILE A 265 23.04 7.96 -4.93
CA ILE A 265 22.60 6.60 -5.27
C ILE A 265 21.08 6.62 -5.32
N GLN A 266 20.52 6.12 -6.40
CA GLN A 266 19.09 5.86 -6.52
C GLN A 266 18.85 4.37 -6.65
N VAL A 267 17.96 3.84 -5.82
CA VAL A 267 17.54 2.45 -5.88
C VAL A 267 16.07 2.39 -6.24
N LEU A 268 15.75 1.62 -7.28
CA LEU A 268 14.40 1.29 -7.68
C LEU A 268 14.17 -0.20 -7.39
N ASP A 269 13.62 -0.49 -6.21
CA ASP A 269 13.44 -1.85 -5.71
C ASP A 269 12.08 -2.44 -6.13
N GLU A 270 12.06 -3.70 -6.58
CA GLU A 270 10.85 -4.38 -7.10
C GLU A 270 10.15 -3.60 -8.22
N ALA A 271 10.93 -3.22 -9.25
CA ALA A 271 10.49 -2.37 -10.35
C ALA A 271 9.28 -2.92 -11.13
N ASP A 272 9.22 -4.24 -11.33
CA ASP A 272 8.05 -4.94 -11.84
C ASP A 272 6.78 -4.63 -11.04
N LYS A 273 6.84 -4.74 -9.72
CA LYS A 273 5.68 -4.51 -8.86
C LYS A 273 5.24 -3.05 -8.84
N MET A 274 6.18 -2.11 -8.89
CA MET A 274 5.81 -0.70 -8.96
C MET A 274 5.10 -0.36 -10.27
N LEU A 275 5.53 -0.98 -11.38
CA LEU A 275 4.82 -0.87 -12.65
C LEU A 275 3.42 -1.48 -12.60
N ASP A 276 3.26 -2.66 -11.97
CA ASP A 276 1.94 -3.28 -11.75
C ASP A 276 0.98 -2.41 -10.93
N MET A 277 1.52 -1.59 -10.02
CA MET A 277 0.75 -0.61 -9.24
C MET A 277 0.37 0.64 -10.04
N GLY A 278 0.85 0.75 -11.28
CA GLY A 278 0.65 1.93 -12.12
C GLY A 278 1.49 3.12 -11.68
N PHE A 279 2.60 2.90 -10.96
CA PHE A 279 3.48 3.98 -10.50
C PHE A 279 4.42 4.53 -11.58
N GLU A 280 4.34 4.03 -12.82
CA GLU A 280 5.20 4.48 -13.93
C GLU A 280 5.24 6.02 -14.06
N PRO A 281 4.11 6.77 -14.05
CA PRO A 281 4.15 8.23 -14.16
C PRO A 281 4.83 8.92 -12.97
N GLN A 282 4.64 8.39 -11.76
CA GLN A 282 5.25 8.94 -10.54
C GLN A 282 6.75 8.66 -10.51
N ILE A 283 7.17 7.47 -10.93
CA ILE A 283 8.57 7.08 -11.07
C ILE A 283 9.25 8.00 -12.09
N MET A 284 8.65 8.19 -13.27
CA MET A 284 9.14 9.11 -14.30
C MET A 284 9.35 10.53 -13.73
N LYS A 285 8.36 11.04 -13.00
CA LYS A 285 8.44 12.40 -12.42
C LYS A 285 9.57 12.53 -11.40
N ILE A 286 9.68 11.60 -10.46
CA ILE A 286 10.77 11.60 -9.46
C ILE A 286 12.12 11.55 -10.17
N LEU A 287 12.24 10.75 -11.23
CA LEU A 287 13.49 10.57 -11.96
C LEU A 287 13.95 11.81 -12.74
N LEU A 288 13.03 12.69 -13.13
CA LEU A 288 13.35 13.99 -13.74
C LEU A 288 13.85 15.01 -12.71
N ASP A 289 13.39 14.91 -11.46
CA ASP A 289 13.75 15.84 -10.38
C ASP A 289 15.01 15.41 -9.62
N VAL A 290 15.64 14.27 -9.98
CA VAL A 290 16.86 13.76 -9.35
C VAL A 290 18.08 14.06 -10.22
N ARG A 291 19.20 14.39 -9.57
CA ARG A 291 20.50 14.67 -10.19
C ARG A 291 20.90 13.63 -11.25
N PRO A 292 21.42 14.05 -12.42
CA PRO A 292 21.80 13.14 -13.50
C PRO A 292 23.09 12.35 -13.20
N ASP A 293 23.96 12.86 -12.32
CA ASP A 293 25.22 12.22 -11.91
C ASP A 293 25.00 11.24 -10.75
N ARG A 294 24.21 10.21 -10.99
CA ARG A 294 23.85 9.20 -9.98
C ARG A 294 24.18 7.79 -10.42
N GLN A 295 24.48 6.94 -9.44
CA GLN A 295 24.43 5.50 -9.65
C GLN A 295 22.99 5.03 -9.47
N THR A 296 22.41 4.43 -10.50
CA THR A 296 21.05 3.86 -10.42
C THR A 296 21.13 2.34 -10.33
N VAL A 297 20.53 1.79 -9.28
CA VAL A 297 20.35 0.34 -9.11
C VAL A 297 18.87 0.05 -9.28
N MET A 298 18.53 -0.91 -10.14
CA MET A 298 17.17 -1.38 -10.31
C MET A 298 17.14 -2.88 -10.04
N THR A 299 16.24 -3.32 -9.18
CA THR A 299 15.97 -4.74 -8.93
C THR A 299 14.56 -5.07 -9.41
N SER A 300 14.39 -6.28 -9.93
CA SER A 300 13.12 -6.78 -10.41
C SER A 300 13.14 -8.31 -10.30
N ALA A 301 12.04 -8.91 -9.87
CA ALA A 301 11.93 -10.37 -9.83
C ALA A 301 11.63 -10.94 -11.22
N THR A 302 10.94 -10.16 -12.05
CA THR A 302 10.52 -10.52 -13.40
C THR A 302 11.11 -9.55 -14.43
N TRP A 303 11.14 -9.96 -15.71
CA TRP A 303 11.71 -9.14 -16.79
C TRP A 303 10.75 -8.93 -17.99
N PRO A 304 9.51 -8.46 -17.77
CA PRO A 304 8.55 -8.19 -18.85
C PRO A 304 8.93 -6.96 -19.68
N TYR A 305 8.28 -6.78 -20.83
CA TYR A 305 8.57 -5.68 -21.75
C TYR A 305 8.51 -4.30 -21.09
N ALA A 306 7.55 -4.07 -20.18
CA ALA A 306 7.41 -2.80 -19.47
C ALA A 306 8.64 -2.51 -18.57
N VAL A 307 9.14 -3.50 -17.82
CA VAL A 307 10.36 -3.36 -17.00
C VAL A 307 11.59 -3.16 -17.88
N ARG A 308 11.67 -3.84 -19.04
CA ARG A 308 12.77 -3.63 -20.00
C ARG A 308 12.80 -2.20 -20.52
N ARG A 309 11.63 -1.67 -20.89
CA ARG A 309 11.48 -0.29 -21.36
C ARG A 309 11.83 0.72 -20.26
N LEU A 310 11.40 0.45 -19.02
CA LEU A 310 11.80 1.20 -17.84
C LEU A 310 13.34 1.17 -17.74
N ALA A 311 13.97 0.00 -17.62
CA ALA A 311 15.42 -0.15 -17.54
C ALA A 311 16.20 0.65 -18.60
N GLN A 312 15.78 0.54 -19.87
CA GLN A 312 16.43 1.23 -21.00
C GLN A 312 16.32 2.74 -20.94
N SER A 313 15.21 3.28 -20.40
CA SER A 313 14.99 4.72 -20.30
C SER A 313 15.68 5.34 -19.09
N TYR A 314 15.90 4.58 -18.01
CA TYR A 314 16.41 5.14 -16.75
C TYR A 314 17.84 4.78 -16.38
N LEU A 315 18.33 3.62 -16.82
CA LEU A 315 19.68 3.17 -16.49
C LEU A 315 20.65 3.63 -17.57
N LYS A 316 21.79 4.18 -17.16
CA LYS A 316 22.88 4.53 -18.07
C LYS A 316 23.88 3.38 -18.11
N GLU A 317 24.04 2.77 -19.29
CA GLU A 317 24.98 1.65 -19.53
C GLU A 317 24.94 0.57 -18.44
N PRO A 318 23.76 -0.02 -18.13
CA PRO A 318 23.63 -0.94 -17.01
C PRO A 318 24.37 -2.25 -17.22
N MET A 319 24.98 -2.76 -16.16
CA MET A 319 25.34 -4.18 -16.05
C MET A 319 24.13 -4.94 -15.51
N ILE A 320 23.74 -6.02 -16.17
CA ILE A 320 22.66 -6.88 -15.70
C ILE A 320 23.25 -8.07 -14.96
N VAL A 321 22.83 -8.26 -13.71
CA VAL A 321 23.19 -9.40 -12.88
C VAL A 321 21.97 -10.27 -12.70
N TYR A 322 22.07 -11.54 -13.12
CA TYR A 322 21.02 -12.52 -12.92
C TYR A 322 21.39 -13.43 -11.73
N VAL A 323 20.46 -13.57 -10.79
CA VAL A 323 20.56 -14.53 -9.70
C VAL A 323 19.51 -15.61 -9.96
N GLY A 324 19.95 -16.75 -10.49
CA GLY A 324 19.07 -17.82 -10.98
C GLY A 324 18.75 -17.68 -12.48
N THR A 325 17.60 -18.20 -12.91
CA THR A 325 17.13 -18.14 -14.30
C THR A 325 16.13 -16.98 -14.49
N LEU A 326 16.30 -16.23 -15.59
CA LEU A 326 15.45 -15.11 -16.03
C LEU A 326 14.00 -15.49 -16.33
N ASP A 327 13.80 -16.77 -16.60
CA ASP A 327 12.50 -17.32 -16.86
C ASP A 327 11.67 -17.32 -15.58
N LEU A 328 10.36 -17.03 -15.71
CA LEU A 328 9.34 -17.23 -14.68
C LEU A 328 9.25 -18.72 -14.34
N VAL A 329 10.32 -19.28 -13.78
CA VAL A 329 10.30 -20.58 -13.14
C VAL A 329 9.55 -20.31 -11.85
N ALA A 330 8.23 -20.48 -11.91
CA ALA A 330 7.46 -20.76 -10.72
C ALA A 330 8.24 -21.82 -9.94
N VAL A 331 8.62 -21.44 -8.72
CA VAL A 331 9.65 -22.10 -7.92
C VAL A 331 9.51 -23.62 -8.07
N SER A 332 10.54 -24.30 -8.60
CA SER A 332 10.51 -25.76 -8.77
C SER A 332 10.25 -26.51 -7.45
N THR A 333 10.40 -25.82 -6.32
CA THR A 333 10.10 -26.32 -4.97
C THR A 333 8.61 -26.24 -4.58
N VAL A 334 7.75 -25.58 -5.38
CA VAL A 334 6.33 -25.42 -5.09
C VAL A 334 5.49 -26.33 -5.99
N THR A 335 4.76 -27.25 -5.35
CA THR A 335 3.75 -28.08 -6.03
C THR A 335 2.52 -27.23 -6.34
N GLN A 336 2.09 -27.21 -7.60
CA GLN A 336 1.00 -26.35 -8.06
C GLN A 336 -0.20 -27.20 -8.49
N ASN A 337 -1.29 -27.11 -7.72
CA ASN A 337 -2.54 -27.83 -7.95
C ASN A 337 -3.59 -26.89 -8.52
N ILE A 338 -4.08 -27.19 -9.72
CA ILE A 338 -5.12 -26.42 -10.39
C ILE A 338 -6.45 -27.16 -10.29
N ILE A 339 -7.49 -26.48 -9.81
CA ILE A 339 -8.85 -27.01 -9.70
C ILE A 339 -9.76 -26.17 -10.59
N VAL A 340 -10.29 -26.78 -11.65
CA VAL A 340 -11.31 -26.16 -12.49
C VAL A 340 -12.66 -26.33 -11.79
N THR A 341 -13.36 -25.23 -11.53
CA THR A 341 -14.58 -25.19 -10.72
C THR A 341 -15.52 -24.09 -11.21
N THR A 342 -16.76 -24.08 -10.74
CA THR A 342 -17.68 -22.95 -10.88
C THR A 342 -17.54 -21.97 -9.70
N GLU A 343 -18.06 -20.74 -9.84
CA GLU A 343 -18.05 -19.73 -8.77
C GLU A 343 -18.82 -20.19 -7.52
N ASP A 344 -19.91 -20.94 -7.72
CA ASP A 344 -20.77 -21.43 -6.63
C ASP A 344 -20.08 -22.53 -5.80
N GLU A 345 -19.26 -23.36 -6.45
CA GLU A 345 -18.54 -24.48 -5.83
C GLU A 345 -17.26 -24.03 -5.10
N LYS A 346 -16.72 -22.84 -5.37
CA LYS A 346 -15.49 -22.34 -4.72
C LYS A 346 -15.57 -22.40 -3.20
N ARG A 347 -16.75 -22.13 -2.64
CA ARG A 347 -16.99 -22.15 -1.19
C ARG A 347 -16.86 -23.56 -0.60
N SER A 348 -17.35 -24.57 -1.31
CA SER A 348 -17.20 -25.97 -0.90
C SER A 348 -15.74 -26.41 -0.96
N HIS A 349 -15.00 -26.00 -1.99
CA HIS A 349 -13.57 -26.33 -2.14
C HIS A 349 -12.70 -25.74 -1.02
N ILE A 350 -12.85 -24.45 -0.71
CA ILE A 350 -12.07 -23.83 0.37
C ILE A 350 -12.41 -24.45 1.73
N GLN A 351 -13.66 -24.84 1.95
CA GLN A 351 -14.07 -25.50 3.19
C GLN A 351 -13.39 -26.87 3.33
N ALA A 352 -13.45 -27.71 2.29
CA ALA A 352 -12.78 -29.01 2.29
C ALA A 352 -11.26 -28.87 2.47
N PHE A 353 -10.64 -27.85 1.87
CA PHE A 353 -9.23 -27.54 2.07
C PHE A 353 -8.92 -27.18 3.53
N ILE A 354 -9.72 -26.32 4.16
CA ILE A 354 -9.49 -25.91 5.55
C ILE A 354 -9.70 -27.08 6.52
N GLU A 355 -10.66 -27.97 6.24
CA GLU A 355 -10.91 -29.18 7.04
C GLU A 355 -9.79 -30.22 6.91
N SER A 356 -9.11 -30.27 5.76
CA SER A 356 -7.95 -31.15 5.54
C SER A 356 -6.61 -30.57 6.01
N MET A 357 -6.60 -29.34 6.52
CA MET A 357 -5.40 -28.63 6.94
C MET A 357 -4.75 -29.26 8.18
N SER A 358 -3.45 -29.53 8.13
CA SER A 358 -2.68 -30.01 9.27
C SER A 358 -2.51 -28.91 10.33
N PRO A 359 -2.37 -29.26 11.63
CA PRO A 359 -2.13 -28.27 12.67
C PRO A 359 -0.87 -27.40 12.50
N LYS A 360 0.09 -27.87 11.68
CA LYS A 360 1.34 -27.15 11.38
C LYS A 360 1.24 -26.24 10.16
N ASP A 361 0.18 -26.38 9.37
CA ASP A 361 0.05 -25.63 8.14
C ASP A 361 -0.30 -24.17 8.43
N LYS A 362 0.30 -23.30 7.63
CA LYS A 362 0.04 -21.87 7.56
C LYS A 362 -0.26 -21.50 6.11
N VAL A 363 -1.37 -20.80 5.88
CA VAL A 363 -1.88 -20.50 4.53
C VAL A 363 -2.17 -19.02 4.34
N ILE A 364 -1.86 -18.53 3.14
CA ILE A 364 -2.38 -17.27 2.63
C ILE A 364 -3.43 -17.57 1.57
N ILE A 365 -4.64 -17.04 1.78
CA ILE A 365 -5.78 -17.18 0.88
C ILE A 365 -5.93 -15.88 0.10
N PHE A 366 -5.72 -15.93 -1.21
CA PHE A 366 -5.85 -14.77 -2.08
C PHE A 366 -7.24 -14.65 -2.67
N VAL A 367 -7.82 -13.47 -2.52
CA VAL A 367 -9.13 -13.10 -3.08
C VAL A 367 -9.03 -11.77 -3.84
N SER A 368 -9.83 -11.63 -4.89
CA SER A 368 -9.77 -10.44 -5.75
C SER A 368 -10.50 -9.23 -5.15
N ARG A 369 -11.52 -9.47 -4.32
CA ARG A 369 -12.40 -8.42 -3.77
C ARG A 369 -12.32 -8.37 -2.24
N LYS A 370 -12.20 -7.16 -1.70
CA LYS A 370 -12.20 -6.92 -0.23
C LYS A 370 -13.46 -7.44 0.47
N ALA A 371 -14.62 -7.32 -0.17
CA ALA A 371 -15.88 -7.83 0.40
C ALA A 371 -15.83 -9.36 0.56
N VAL A 372 -15.25 -10.08 -0.40
CA VAL A 372 -15.07 -11.53 -0.32
C VAL A 372 -14.11 -11.88 0.82
N ALA A 373 -13.05 -11.09 1.02
CA ALA A 373 -12.14 -11.28 2.16
C ALA A 373 -12.88 -11.21 3.50
N ASP A 374 -13.72 -10.18 3.68
CA ASP A 374 -14.51 -10.00 4.90
C ASP A 374 -15.61 -11.08 5.08
N HIS A 375 -16.28 -11.47 4.00
CA HIS A 375 -17.29 -12.53 4.03
C HIS A 375 -16.69 -13.88 4.40
N LEU A 376 -15.59 -14.29 3.75
CA LEU A 376 -14.90 -15.54 4.08
C LEU A 376 -14.34 -15.52 5.50
N SER A 377 -13.74 -14.40 5.92
CA SER A 377 -13.24 -14.26 7.29
C SER A 377 -14.37 -14.39 8.33
N SER A 378 -15.54 -13.83 8.05
CA SER A 378 -16.69 -13.91 8.94
C SER A 378 -17.26 -15.33 9.01
N ASP A 379 -17.39 -16.01 7.86
CA ASP A 379 -17.91 -17.38 7.76
C ASP A 379 -17.02 -18.38 8.54
N LEU A 380 -15.70 -18.26 8.37
CA LEU A 380 -14.73 -19.08 9.11
C LEU A 380 -14.73 -18.74 10.60
N GLY A 381 -14.89 -17.45 10.95
CA GLY A 381 -15.00 -17.00 12.33
C GLY A 381 -16.21 -17.59 13.07
N ILE A 382 -17.38 -17.67 12.40
CA ILE A 382 -18.60 -18.30 12.95
C ILE A 382 -18.34 -19.79 13.26
N ARG A 383 -17.57 -20.46 12.41
CA ARG A 383 -17.14 -21.86 12.59
C ARG A 383 -16.02 -22.03 13.62
N ARG A 384 -15.66 -20.96 14.34
CA ARG A 384 -14.59 -20.91 15.36
C ARG A 384 -13.19 -21.21 14.80
N ILE A 385 -12.98 -20.95 13.52
CA ILE A 385 -11.66 -21.08 12.87
C ILE A 385 -10.94 -19.73 12.98
N SER A 386 -9.72 -19.76 13.51
CA SER A 386 -8.91 -18.55 13.69
C SER A 386 -8.36 -18.06 12.35
N VAL A 387 -8.85 -16.90 11.92
CA VAL A 387 -8.50 -16.27 10.64
C VAL A 387 -8.38 -14.76 10.80
N GLU A 388 -7.51 -14.14 10.01
CA GLU A 388 -7.39 -12.68 9.89
C GLU A 388 -7.56 -12.28 8.42
N SER A 389 -8.08 -11.07 8.18
CA SER A 389 -8.19 -10.52 6.82
C SER A 389 -7.31 -9.29 6.63
N LEU A 390 -6.73 -9.16 5.43
CA LEU A 390 -5.80 -8.09 5.07
C LEU A 390 -6.18 -7.48 3.72
N HIS A 391 -6.75 -6.29 3.75
CA HIS A 391 -7.17 -5.53 2.56
C HIS A 391 -7.11 -4.02 2.82
N GLY A 392 -7.12 -3.22 1.77
CA GLY A 392 -6.91 -1.76 1.85
C GLY A 392 -8.00 -0.95 2.58
N ASN A 393 -9.10 -1.58 3.00
CA ASN A 393 -10.16 -0.93 3.79
C ASN A 393 -9.98 -1.11 5.31
N ARG A 394 -9.00 -1.92 5.75
CA ARG A 394 -8.68 -2.07 7.17
C ARG A 394 -7.84 -0.90 7.67
N GLU A 395 -8.05 -0.50 8.91
CA GLU A 395 -7.20 0.50 9.57
C GLU A 395 -5.77 -0.02 9.67
N GLN A 396 -4.79 0.89 9.63
CA GLN A 396 -3.37 0.52 9.66
C GLN A 396 -3.01 -0.29 10.91
N SER A 397 -3.56 0.08 12.07
CA SER A 397 -3.41 -0.65 13.35
C SER A 397 -3.94 -2.09 13.26
N ASP A 398 -5.08 -2.30 12.60
CA ASP A 398 -5.66 -3.62 12.38
C ASP A 398 -4.81 -4.45 11.43
N ARG A 399 -4.27 -3.84 10.36
CA ARG A 399 -3.37 -4.51 9.41
C ARG A 399 -2.11 -5.00 10.10
N GLU A 400 -1.49 -4.16 10.92
CA GLU A 400 -0.31 -4.51 11.71
C GLU A 400 -0.59 -5.60 12.72
N ARG A 401 -1.76 -5.56 13.39
CA ARG A 401 -2.19 -6.61 14.31
C ARG A 401 -2.39 -7.95 13.59
N ALA A 402 -3.11 -7.96 12.47
CA ALA A 402 -3.35 -9.15 11.67
C ALA A 402 -2.02 -9.78 11.20
N LEU A 403 -1.11 -8.95 10.68
CA LEU A 403 0.22 -9.38 10.26
C LEU A 403 1.04 -9.94 11.44
N LYS A 404 1.01 -9.28 12.60
CA LYS A 404 1.70 -9.77 13.80
C LYS A 404 1.14 -11.10 14.28
N SER A 405 -0.19 -11.25 14.33
CA SER A 405 -0.86 -12.49 14.70
C SER A 405 -0.50 -13.64 13.74
N PHE A 406 -0.43 -13.35 12.44
CA PHE A 406 -0.03 -14.33 11.44
C PHE A 406 1.46 -14.69 11.55
N LYS A 407 2.36 -13.70 11.66
CA LYS A 407 3.81 -13.90 11.84
C LYS A 407 4.14 -14.73 13.08
N THR A 408 3.49 -14.44 14.20
CA THR A 408 3.67 -15.19 15.46
C THR A 408 3.03 -16.57 15.46
N GLY A 409 2.22 -16.91 14.45
CA GLY A 409 1.51 -18.18 14.36
C GLY A 409 0.27 -18.27 15.24
N LYS A 410 -0.11 -17.19 15.94
CA LYS A 410 -1.39 -17.11 16.69
C LYS A 410 -2.59 -17.36 15.76
N VAL A 411 -2.47 -16.89 14.52
CA VAL A 411 -3.41 -17.14 13.44
C VAL A 411 -2.65 -17.83 12.31
N ARG A 412 -3.23 -18.88 11.74
CA ARG A 412 -2.59 -19.67 10.66
C ARG A 412 -3.18 -19.42 9.28
N ILE A 413 -4.35 -18.78 9.20
CA ILE A 413 -5.05 -18.48 7.97
C ILE A 413 -5.10 -16.97 7.80
N LEU A 414 -4.52 -16.46 6.71
CA LEU A 414 -4.59 -15.05 6.35
C LEU A 414 -5.32 -14.90 5.02
N ILE A 415 -6.46 -14.23 5.01
CA ILE A 415 -7.19 -13.91 3.78
C ILE A 415 -6.77 -12.52 3.31
N ALA A 416 -6.20 -12.42 2.12
CA ALA A 416 -5.66 -11.16 1.63
C ALA A 416 -6.05 -10.85 0.18
N THR A 417 -6.18 -9.56 -0.10
CA THR A 417 -6.17 -9.05 -1.48
C THR A 417 -4.74 -8.78 -1.92
N ASP A 418 -4.45 -8.89 -3.21
CA ASP A 418 -3.10 -8.67 -3.76
C ASP A 418 -2.45 -7.41 -3.24
N LEU A 419 -3.10 -6.26 -3.42
CA LEU A 419 -2.60 -4.95 -3.03
C LEU A 419 -2.15 -4.89 -1.56
N ALA A 420 -2.88 -5.55 -0.66
CA ALA A 420 -2.60 -5.49 0.76
C ALA A 420 -1.58 -6.51 1.25
N SER A 421 -1.34 -7.57 0.46
CA SER A 421 -0.35 -8.61 0.72
C SER A 421 1.04 -8.29 0.11
N ARG A 422 1.16 -7.25 -0.73
CA ARG A 422 2.45 -6.83 -1.28
C ARG A 422 3.37 -6.39 -0.13
N GLY A 423 4.64 -6.75 -0.22
CA GLY A 423 5.62 -6.51 0.87
C GLY A 423 5.41 -7.39 2.12
N LEU A 424 4.50 -8.37 2.09
CA LEU A 424 4.34 -9.30 3.20
C LEU A 424 5.53 -10.25 3.24
N ASP A 425 6.41 -10.03 4.21
CA ASP A 425 7.58 -10.87 4.48
C ASP A 425 7.26 -11.87 5.59
N VAL A 426 6.93 -13.10 5.18
CA VAL A 426 6.63 -14.24 6.05
C VAL A 426 7.27 -15.49 5.43
N HIS A 427 8.19 -16.13 6.14
CA HIS A 427 9.03 -17.21 5.61
C HIS A 427 8.49 -18.63 5.86
N ASP A 428 7.44 -18.77 6.68
CA ASP A 428 6.90 -20.05 7.15
C ASP A 428 5.51 -20.37 6.56
N VAL A 429 5.18 -19.78 5.42
CA VAL A 429 3.94 -20.11 4.69
C VAL A 429 4.11 -21.46 4.01
N THR A 430 3.28 -22.42 4.38
CA THR A 430 3.26 -23.76 3.78
C THR A 430 2.43 -23.81 2.50
N HIS A 431 1.28 -23.12 2.52
CA HIS A 431 0.28 -23.19 1.48
C HIS A 431 -0.08 -21.80 0.95
N VAL A 432 -0.31 -21.70 -0.36
CA VAL A 432 -0.91 -20.54 -1.01
C VAL A 432 -2.20 -20.99 -1.67
N TYR A 433 -3.32 -20.41 -1.27
CA TYR A 433 -4.64 -20.76 -1.82
C TYR A 433 -5.18 -19.58 -2.65
N ASN A 434 -5.19 -19.70 -3.97
CA ASN A 434 -5.78 -18.72 -4.86
C ASN A 434 -7.29 -19.03 -4.99
N TYR A 435 -8.11 -18.39 -4.16
CA TYR A 435 -9.56 -18.53 -4.20
C TYR A 435 -10.15 -17.90 -5.47
N ASP A 436 -9.63 -16.73 -5.83
CA ASP A 436 -9.85 -16.12 -7.14
C ASP A 436 -8.54 -16.15 -7.93
N PHE A 437 -8.61 -16.51 -9.21
CA PHE A 437 -7.48 -16.38 -10.10
C PHE A 437 -7.04 -14.89 -10.19
N PRO A 438 -5.72 -14.60 -10.19
CA PRO A 438 -5.21 -13.24 -10.32
C PRO A 438 -5.54 -12.64 -11.69
N ARG A 439 -5.35 -11.32 -11.83
CA ARG A 439 -5.70 -10.62 -13.08
C ARG A 439 -4.76 -10.92 -14.23
N ASN A 440 -3.53 -11.30 -13.93
CA ASN A 440 -2.49 -11.64 -14.90
C ASN A 440 -1.59 -12.73 -14.33
N ILE A 441 -0.72 -13.27 -15.19
CA ILE A 441 0.13 -14.40 -14.84
C ILE A 441 1.31 -14.00 -13.94
N GLU A 442 1.78 -12.76 -14.03
CA GLU A 442 2.86 -12.23 -13.19
C GLU A 442 2.44 -12.21 -11.72
N GLU A 443 1.21 -11.76 -11.45
CA GLU A 443 0.63 -11.77 -10.11
C GLU A 443 0.43 -13.20 -9.59
N TYR A 444 0.06 -14.16 -10.45
CA TYR A 444 0.05 -15.58 -10.09
C TYR A 444 1.41 -16.05 -9.57
N VAL A 445 2.48 -15.79 -10.32
CA VAL A 445 3.84 -16.19 -9.90
C VAL A 445 4.24 -15.51 -8.59
N HIS A 446 3.88 -14.23 -8.40
CA HIS A 446 4.13 -13.52 -7.15
C HIS A 446 3.38 -14.10 -5.94
N ARG A 447 2.15 -14.60 -6.14
CA ARG A 447 1.37 -15.28 -5.09
C ARG A 447 1.99 -16.63 -4.75
N VAL A 448 2.29 -17.47 -5.76
CA VAL A 448 2.93 -18.78 -5.57
C VAL A 448 4.27 -18.62 -4.86
N GLY A 449 5.05 -17.59 -5.18
CA GLY A 449 6.31 -17.25 -4.52
C GLY A 449 6.18 -16.78 -3.05
N ARG A 450 4.99 -16.81 -2.45
CA ARG A 450 4.81 -16.63 -0.99
C ARG A 450 5.11 -17.90 -0.20
N THR A 451 5.11 -19.06 -0.84
CA THR A 451 5.55 -20.34 -0.26
C THR A 451 6.83 -20.83 -0.94
N GLY A 452 7.42 -21.91 -0.45
CA GLY A 452 8.60 -22.54 -1.05
C GLY A 452 9.91 -21.74 -0.94
N ARG A 453 10.01 -20.83 0.03
CA ARG A 453 11.19 -19.98 0.26
C ARG A 453 12.28 -20.70 1.08
N ALA A 454 13.53 -20.26 0.91
CA ALA A 454 14.69 -20.71 1.69
C ALA A 454 14.91 -22.23 1.69
N GLY A 455 14.77 -22.87 0.52
CA GLY A 455 15.00 -24.31 0.34
C GLY A 455 13.86 -25.21 0.83
N ARG A 456 12.76 -24.66 1.33
CA ARG A 456 11.56 -25.42 1.69
C ARG A 456 10.69 -25.69 0.46
N THR A 457 9.95 -26.79 0.50
CA THR A 457 8.87 -27.04 -0.45
C THR A 457 7.59 -26.33 -0.03
N GLY A 458 6.74 -26.04 -0.99
CA GLY A 458 5.45 -25.38 -0.76
C GLY A 458 4.35 -26.01 -1.60
N VAL A 459 3.09 -25.71 -1.28
CA VAL A 459 1.95 -26.11 -2.10
C VAL A 459 1.14 -24.87 -2.48
N SER A 460 0.80 -24.73 -3.75
CA SER A 460 -0.18 -23.75 -4.21
C SER A 460 -1.41 -24.47 -4.74
N ILE A 461 -2.59 -24.04 -4.31
CA ILE A 461 -3.88 -24.52 -4.81
C ILE A 461 -4.58 -23.34 -5.47
N THR A 462 -5.03 -23.51 -6.70
CA THR A 462 -5.62 -22.43 -7.49
C THR A 462 -6.94 -22.86 -8.09
N LEU A 463 -7.99 -22.11 -7.76
CA LEU A 463 -9.30 -22.28 -8.36
C LEU A 463 -9.37 -21.48 -9.67
N ILE A 464 -9.80 -22.14 -10.74
CA ILE A 464 -10.00 -21.53 -12.07
C ILE A 464 -11.45 -21.71 -12.46
N THR A 465 -12.08 -20.63 -12.90
CA THR A 465 -13.43 -20.68 -13.48
C THR A 465 -13.42 -20.37 -14.96
N ARG A 466 -14.58 -20.52 -15.62
CA ARG A 466 -14.74 -20.21 -17.04
C ARG A 466 -14.35 -18.76 -17.39
N ASN A 467 -14.40 -17.84 -16.44
CA ASN A 467 -14.03 -16.43 -16.66
C ASN A 467 -12.52 -16.24 -16.85
N ASP A 468 -11.71 -17.17 -16.36
CA ASP A 468 -10.24 -17.07 -16.35
C ASP A 468 -9.59 -17.74 -17.58
N TRP A 469 -10.41 -18.26 -18.51
CA TRP A 469 -9.95 -19.08 -19.65
C TRP A 469 -8.87 -18.40 -20.51
N LYS A 470 -8.89 -17.08 -20.62
CA LYS A 470 -7.94 -16.31 -21.42
C LYS A 470 -6.50 -16.47 -20.95
N ILE A 471 -6.30 -16.70 -19.64
CA ILE A 471 -4.97 -16.80 -19.03
C ILE A 471 -4.50 -18.27 -18.94
N ALA A 472 -5.40 -19.23 -19.20
CA ALA A 472 -5.10 -20.66 -19.09
C ALA A 472 -3.91 -21.10 -19.96
N GLY A 473 -3.76 -20.53 -21.17
CA GLY A 473 -2.63 -20.85 -22.05
C GLY A 473 -1.27 -20.46 -21.45
N GLU A 474 -1.17 -19.26 -20.88
CA GLU A 474 0.05 -18.81 -20.19
C GLU A 474 0.34 -19.63 -18.94
N LEU A 475 -0.71 -20.00 -18.20
CA LEU A 475 -0.58 -20.87 -17.03
C LEU A 475 -0.07 -22.26 -17.39
N ILE A 476 -0.58 -22.89 -18.45
CA ILE A 476 -0.12 -24.21 -18.91
C ILE A 476 1.38 -24.15 -19.21
N ASN A 477 1.83 -23.12 -19.93
CA ASN A 477 3.25 -22.92 -20.21
C ASN A 477 4.09 -22.86 -18.93
N ILE A 478 3.60 -22.22 -17.86
CA ILE A 478 4.31 -22.15 -16.57
C ILE A 478 4.35 -23.53 -15.89
N LEU A 479 3.24 -24.26 -15.89
CA LEU A 479 3.13 -25.56 -15.23
C LEU A 479 4.01 -26.62 -15.90
N GLU A 480 4.04 -26.64 -17.24
CA GLU A 480 4.91 -27.52 -18.03
C GLU A 480 6.39 -27.25 -17.74
N ARG A 481 6.77 -25.97 -17.69
CA ARG A 481 8.16 -25.55 -17.38
C ARG A 481 8.57 -25.88 -15.95
N ALA A 482 7.63 -25.86 -15.01
CA ALA A 482 7.87 -26.25 -13.62
C ALA A 482 7.90 -27.78 -13.41
N ASN A 483 7.85 -28.57 -14.51
CA ASN A 483 7.82 -30.03 -14.53
C ASN A 483 6.76 -30.63 -13.58
N GLN A 484 5.64 -29.92 -13.43
CA GLN A 484 4.54 -30.37 -12.61
C GLN A 484 3.82 -31.50 -13.37
N SER A 485 3.66 -32.65 -12.74
CA SER A 485 3.09 -33.82 -13.39
C SER A 485 1.70 -33.51 -13.95
N SER A 486 1.51 -33.73 -15.24
CA SER A 486 0.22 -33.66 -15.95
C SER A 486 -0.87 -34.57 -15.36
N ARG A 487 -0.52 -35.42 -14.39
CA ARG A 487 -1.46 -36.30 -13.66
C ARG A 487 -2.46 -35.57 -12.77
N PHE A 488 -2.24 -34.28 -12.46
CA PHE A 488 -3.20 -33.47 -11.69
C PHE A 488 -4.13 -32.61 -12.56
N PHE A 489 -4.10 -32.76 -13.88
CA PHE A 489 -5.22 -32.38 -14.75
C PHE A 489 -6.41 -33.33 -14.52
N ARG A 490 -6.96 -33.39 -13.32
CA ARG A 490 -8.39 -33.73 -13.17
C ARG A 490 -9.17 -32.49 -13.59
N VAL A 491 -9.14 -32.22 -14.88
CA VAL A 491 -10.22 -31.47 -15.52
C VAL A 491 -11.40 -32.42 -15.43
N THR A 492 -12.15 -32.38 -14.32
CA THR A 492 -13.52 -32.87 -14.34
C THR A 492 -14.27 -31.85 -15.20
N VAL A 493 -14.20 -32.04 -16.52
CA VAL A 493 -15.18 -31.44 -17.42
C VAL A 493 -16.49 -32.11 -17.02
N ILE A 494 -17.34 -31.37 -16.31
CA ILE A 494 -18.76 -31.69 -16.23
C ILE A 494 -19.42 -31.07 -17.45
#